data_AF-A0A9P6QJL4-F1
#
_entry.id   AF-A0A9P6QJL4-F1
#
_cell.length_a   1.000
_cell.length_b   1.000
_cell.length_c   1.000
_cell.angle_alpha   90.00
_cell.angle_beta   90.00
_cell.angle_gamma   90.00
#
_symmetry.space_group_name_H-M   'P 1'
#
loop_
_entity.id
_entity.type
_entity.pdbx_description
1 polymer ?
#
loop_
_entity_poly.entity_id
_entity_poly.type
_entity_poly.pdbx_seq_one_letter_code
_entity_poly.pdbx_strand_id
1 'polypeptide(L)'
;MSPHADAAVEQDPNNHALYPHSTDFEGRPPPPPGGYNWAAIQKAIKHGSLHELRRTDKGQYEYEVWQNSIDRAKHGNIGAYIALELLGWKDLVDPADKIFISSQESSNGTPKSEEQQQQQQQQLAALRASNEPVMTLRVNHYPFPVEGSIQYFVLWATRDMSVPEERDRLNRFLERQFVGTAETHGRPASEEMLAAAPGKKKEWMWFVNPIELRSVATVHHLHIFVRDIDL
;
A
#
# COMPACT_ATOMS: atom_id res chain seq x y z
N MET A 1 35.17 5.28 28.35
CA MET A 1 33.81 5.55 27.83
C MET A 1 33.86 6.89 27.13
N SER A 2 34.13 6.90 25.83
CA SER A 2 34.12 8.13 25.02
C SER A 2 32.73 8.34 24.45
N PRO A 3 32.16 9.54 24.52
CA PRO A 3 30.91 9.84 23.84
C PRO A 3 31.19 9.95 22.34
N HIS A 4 30.51 9.12 21.55
CA HIS A 4 30.42 9.32 20.10
C HIS A 4 29.65 10.62 19.87
N ALA A 5 30.33 11.60 19.28
CA ALA A 5 29.69 12.80 18.77
C ALA A 5 28.92 12.43 17.51
N ASP A 6 27.59 12.56 17.56
CA ASP A 6 26.72 12.54 16.38
C ASP A 6 27.12 13.73 15.49
N ALA A 7 27.76 13.42 14.36
CA ALA A 7 27.97 14.39 13.30
C ALA A 7 26.60 14.70 12.68
N ALA A 8 26.05 15.87 13.03
CA ALA A 8 24.92 16.43 12.30
C ALA A 8 25.35 16.65 10.85
N VAL A 9 24.79 15.87 9.93
CA VAL A 9 24.91 16.13 8.50
C VAL A 9 24.13 17.41 8.22
N GLU A 10 24.87 18.51 8.09
CA GLU A 10 24.34 19.81 7.68
C GLU A 10 23.66 19.66 6.33
N GLN A 11 22.40 20.05 6.24
CA GLN A 11 21.62 19.90 5.02
C GLN A 11 21.91 21.08 4.10
N ASP A 12 22.20 20.77 2.83
CA ASP A 12 22.40 21.80 1.81
C ASP A 12 21.05 22.50 1.53
N PRO A 13 20.90 23.78 1.91
CA PRO A 13 19.67 24.53 1.68
C PRO A 13 19.34 24.70 0.18
N ASN A 14 20.25 24.38 -0.74
CA ASN A 14 20.01 24.45 -2.18
C ASN A 14 19.25 23.24 -2.75
N ASN A 15 19.00 22.18 -1.98
CA ASN A 15 18.40 20.96 -2.52
C ASN A 15 16.95 21.15 -3.03
N HIS A 16 16.19 22.08 -2.43
CA HIS A 16 14.83 22.41 -2.88
C HIS A 16 14.79 23.02 -4.28
N ALA A 17 15.80 23.81 -4.67
CA ALA A 17 15.86 24.41 -6.00
C ALA A 17 16.09 23.38 -7.11
N LEU A 18 16.65 22.22 -6.78
CA LEU A 18 16.94 21.14 -7.73
C LEU A 18 15.73 20.26 -8.03
N TYR A 19 14.73 20.19 -7.14
CA TYR A 19 13.58 19.29 -7.24
C TYR A 19 12.27 20.03 -6.99
N PRO A 20 11.77 20.84 -7.95
CA PRO A 20 10.51 21.56 -7.80
C PRO A 20 9.33 20.58 -7.83
N HIS A 21 8.51 20.55 -6.79
CA HIS A 21 7.35 19.66 -6.67
C HIS A 21 6.08 20.45 -6.31
N SER A 22 4.93 19.89 -6.70
CA SER A 22 3.61 20.53 -6.63
C SER A 22 3.00 20.56 -5.23
N THR A 23 3.49 19.69 -4.34
CA THR A 23 3.04 19.62 -2.95
C THR A 23 4.00 20.37 -2.07
N ASP A 24 3.53 21.42 -1.41
CA ASP A 24 4.38 22.23 -0.55
C ASP A 24 4.75 21.46 0.74
N PHE A 25 6.02 21.12 0.84
CA PHE A 25 6.65 20.52 2.01
C PHE A 25 7.45 21.53 2.83
N GLU A 26 7.34 22.82 2.52
CA GLU A 26 8.01 23.90 3.22
C GLU A 26 7.74 23.84 4.73
N GLY A 27 8.79 24.09 5.51
CA GLY A 27 8.75 24.09 6.97
C GLY A 27 8.72 22.72 7.64
N ARG A 28 8.70 21.61 6.89
CA ARG A 28 8.81 20.27 7.48
C ARG A 28 10.27 19.79 7.50
N PRO A 29 10.72 19.13 8.58
CA PRO A 29 12.05 18.53 8.64
C PRO A 29 12.13 17.37 7.64
N PRO A 30 13.16 17.27 6.80
CA PRO A 30 13.32 16.15 5.86
C PRO A 30 13.41 14.81 6.57
N PRO A 31 13.18 13.71 5.83
CA PRO A 31 13.36 12.38 6.39
C PRO A 31 14.77 12.19 6.97
N PRO A 32 14.94 11.28 7.94
CA PRO A 32 16.25 10.98 8.49
C PRO A 32 17.24 10.53 7.39
N PRO A 33 18.54 10.90 7.44
CA PRO A 33 19.53 10.53 6.42
C PRO A 33 19.66 9.01 6.19
N GLY A 34 19.47 8.20 7.23
CA GLY A 34 19.45 6.73 7.16
C GLY A 34 18.07 6.12 6.92
N GLY A 35 17.05 6.94 6.66
CA GLY A 35 15.66 6.53 6.56
C GLY A 35 14.97 6.31 7.91
N TYR A 36 13.67 6.08 7.87
CA TYR A 36 12.88 5.73 9.05
C TYR A 36 13.24 4.32 9.53
N ASN A 37 13.62 4.19 10.79
CA ASN A 37 13.77 2.90 11.44
C ASN A 37 12.41 2.30 11.84
N TRP A 38 12.42 1.03 12.22
CA TRP A 38 11.20 0.28 12.58
C TRP A 38 10.37 0.95 13.68
N ALA A 39 11.02 1.47 14.72
CA ALA A 39 10.35 2.10 15.85
C ALA A 39 9.66 3.42 15.45
N ALA A 40 10.27 4.21 14.57
CA ALA A 40 9.68 5.43 14.04
C ALA A 40 8.42 5.14 13.21
N ILE A 41 8.48 4.14 12.32
CA ILE A 41 7.32 3.72 11.50
C ILE A 41 6.21 3.20 12.41
N GLN A 42 6.54 2.33 13.38
CA GLN A 42 5.56 1.79 14.32
C GLN A 42 4.88 2.90 15.14
N LYS A 43 5.66 3.90 15.60
CA LYS A 43 5.14 5.06 16.32
C LYS A 43 4.16 5.84 15.45
N ALA A 44 4.53 6.14 14.20
CA ALA A 44 3.68 6.89 13.28
C ALA A 44 2.35 6.18 13.03
N ILE A 45 2.35 4.87 12.81
CA ILE A 45 1.14 4.07 12.63
C ILE A 45 0.28 4.08 13.90
N LYS A 46 0.89 3.80 15.06
CA LYS A 46 0.17 3.72 16.35
C LYS A 46 -0.50 5.03 16.74
N HIS A 47 0.13 6.16 16.44
CA HIS A 47 -0.37 7.49 16.80
C HIS A 47 -1.18 8.16 15.67
N GLY A 48 -1.31 7.51 14.51
CA GLY A 48 -1.97 8.12 13.35
C GLY A 48 -1.21 9.31 12.76
N SER A 49 0.07 9.51 13.10
CA SER A 49 0.90 10.61 12.60
C SER A 49 1.55 10.27 11.25
N LEU A 50 0.79 9.68 10.33
CA LEU A 50 1.30 9.18 9.04
C LEU A 50 1.86 10.30 8.14
N HIS A 51 1.46 11.55 8.36
CA HIS A 51 2.02 12.73 7.69
C HIS A 51 3.51 12.98 8.02
N GLU A 52 4.03 12.36 9.08
CA GLU A 52 5.46 12.40 9.45
C GLU A 52 6.30 11.48 8.56
N LEU A 53 5.69 10.45 7.96
CA LEU A 53 6.34 9.54 7.01
C LEU A 53 6.24 10.13 5.61
N ARG A 54 7.35 10.59 5.06
CA ARG A 54 7.38 11.22 3.74
C ARG A 54 8.57 10.76 2.91
N ARG A 55 8.48 10.99 1.60
CA ARG A 55 9.60 10.80 0.68
C ARG A 55 10.66 11.88 0.90
N THR A 56 11.85 11.63 0.38
CA THR A 56 12.81 12.70 0.13
C THR A 56 12.28 13.64 -0.96
N ASP A 57 12.77 14.87 -1.06
CA ASP A 57 12.34 15.81 -2.10
C ASP A 57 12.57 15.24 -3.51
N LYS A 58 13.73 14.60 -3.72
CA LYS A 58 14.02 13.86 -4.96
C LYS A 58 13.01 12.75 -5.22
N GLY A 59 12.72 11.91 -4.22
CA GLY A 59 11.79 10.79 -4.39
C GLY A 59 10.34 11.26 -4.61
N GLN A 60 9.95 12.39 -4.02
CA GLN A 60 8.67 13.03 -4.30
C GLN A 60 8.63 13.57 -5.74
N TYR A 61 9.68 14.27 -6.17
CA TYR A 61 9.78 14.80 -7.53
C TYR A 61 9.69 13.70 -8.59
N GLU A 62 10.45 12.61 -8.42
CA GLU A 62 10.40 11.45 -9.33
C GLU A 62 9.00 10.82 -9.39
N TYR A 63 8.33 10.74 -8.25
CA TYR A 63 6.94 10.28 -8.17
C TYR A 63 5.99 11.19 -8.95
N GLU A 64 6.09 12.50 -8.79
CA GLU A 64 5.24 13.47 -9.49
C GLU A 64 5.49 13.48 -11.00
N VAL A 65 6.75 13.39 -11.44
CA VAL A 65 7.12 13.23 -12.85
C VAL A 65 6.46 11.98 -13.43
N TRP A 66 6.54 10.85 -12.73
CA TRP A 66 5.88 9.62 -13.15
C TRP A 66 4.35 9.78 -13.21
N GLN A 67 3.72 10.34 -12.18
CA GLN A 67 2.27 10.57 -12.18
C GLN A 67 1.82 11.45 -13.36
N ASN A 68 2.61 12.46 -13.71
CA ASN A 68 2.34 13.38 -14.82
C ASN A 68 2.56 12.73 -16.19
N SER A 69 3.36 11.66 -16.27
CA SER A 69 3.58 10.91 -17.50
C SER A 69 2.41 9.99 -17.90
N ILE A 70 1.47 9.73 -16.98
CA ILE A 70 0.34 8.83 -17.21
C ILE A 70 -0.71 9.50 -18.10
N ASP A 71 -1.05 8.85 -19.22
CA ASP A 71 -2.14 9.28 -20.10
C ASP A 71 -3.51 9.06 -19.44
N ARG A 72 -3.99 10.09 -18.75
CA ARG A 72 -5.31 10.08 -18.10
C ARG A 72 -6.47 10.13 -19.10
N ALA A 73 -6.25 10.56 -20.34
CA ALA A 73 -7.30 10.50 -21.36
C ALA A 73 -7.55 9.04 -21.79
N LYS A 74 -6.49 8.24 -21.91
CA LYS A 74 -6.58 6.80 -22.18
C LYS A 74 -7.12 6.00 -20.99
N HIS A 75 -6.64 6.29 -19.78
CA HIS A 75 -6.92 5.45 -18.61
C HIS A 75 -8.04 5.96 -17.69
N GLY A 76 -8.49 7.20 -17.88
CA GLY A 76 -9.44 7.89 -17.00
C GLY A 76 -8.81 8.38 -15.69
N ASN A 77 -8.14 7.49 -14.94
CA ASN A 77 -7.48 7.85 -13.68
C ASN A 77 -6.23 6.99 -13.41
N ILE A 78 -5.40 7.41 -12.45
CA ILE A 78 -4.15 6.71 -12.08
C ILE A 78 -4.43 5.30 -11.58
N GLY A 79 -5.46 5.08 -10.75
CA GLY A 79 -5.75 3.74 -10.22
C GLY A 79 -6.12 2.74 -11.33
N ALA A 80 -6.84 3.19 -12.35
CA ALA A 80 -7.12 2.39 -13.54
C ALA A 80 -5.85 2.07 -14.34
N TYR A 81 -4.95 3.05 -14.53
CA TYR A 81 -3.64 2.79 -15.13
C TYR A 81 -2.85 1.73 -14.34
N ILE A 82 -2.75 1.87 -13.02
CA ILE A 82 -2.06 0.91 -12.16
C ILE A 82 -2.69 -0.48 -12.30
N ALA A 83 -4.00 -0.61 -12.12
CA ALA A 83 -4.66 -1.90 -12.15
C ALA A 83 -4.52 -2.59 -13.51
N LEU A 84 -4.79 -1.88 -14.60
CA LEU A 84 -4.87 -2.49 -15.93
C LEU A 84 -3.49 -2.69 -16.57
N GLU A 85 -2.62 -1.69 -16.51
CA GLU A 85 -1.32 -1.71 -17.20
C GLU A 85 -0.20 -2.28 -16.32
N LEU A 86 -0.12 -1.88 -15.04
CA LEU A 86 0.98 -2.31 -14.16
C LEU A 86 0.70 -3.65 -13.46
N LEU A 87 -0.53 -3.90 -13.06
CA LEU A 87 -0.91 -5.12 -12.35
C LEU A 87 -1.52 -6.19 -13.27
N GLY A 88 -1.88 -5.84 -14.51
CA GLY A 88 -2.49 -6.75 -15.49
C GLY A 88 -3.88 -7.24 -15.08
N TRP A 89 -4.59 -6.48 -14.26
CA TRP A 89 -5.97 -6.80 -13.90
C TRP A 89 -6.91 -6.55 -15.08
N LYS A 90 -7.99 -7.31 -15.15
CA LYS A 90 -8.99 -7.16 -16.23
C LYS A 90 -9.88 -5.93 -16.01
N ASP A 91 -10.14 -5.60 -14.76
CA ASP A 91 -10.91 -4.44 -14.33
C ASP A 91 -10.64 -4.17 -12.83
N LEU A 92 -11.26 -3.12 -12.29
CA LEU A 92 -11.13 -2.69 -10.89
C LEU A 92 -12.19 -3.29 -9.96
N VAL A 93 -13.15 -4.05 -10.49
CA VAL A 93 -14.34 -4.44 -9.74
C VAL A 93 -14.05 -5.71 -8.94
N ASP A 94 -14.41 -5.69 -7.66
CA ASP A 94 -14.29 -6.88 -6.81
C ASP A 94 -15.11 -8.06 -7.38
N PRO A 95 -14.56 -9.29 -7.39
CA PRO A 95 -15.29 -10.45 -7.90
C PRO A 95 -16.65 -10.68 -7.24
N ALA A 96 -16.78 -10.42 -5.92
CA ALA A 96 -18.06 -10.56 -5.23
C ALA A 96 -19.07 -9.50 -5.69
N ASP A 97 -18.60 -8.26 -5.90
CA ASP A 97 -19.44 -7.15 -6.35
C ASP A 97 -19.94 -7.38 -7.80
N LYS A 98 -19.12 -7.98 -8.68
CA LYS A 98 -19.57 -8.38 -10.03
C LYS A 98 -20.71 -9.38 -10.01
N ILE A 99 -20.59 -10.41 -9.19
CA ILE A 99 -21.62 -11.45 -9.03
C ILE A 99 -22.89 -10.79 -8.50
N PHE A 100 -22.76 -9.94 -7.50
CA PHE A 100 -23.89 -9.22 -6.91
C PHE A 100 -24.60 -8.32 -7.93
N ILE A 101 -23.87 -7.47 -8.67
CA ILE A 101 -24.45 -6.59 -9.70
C ILE A 101 -25.20 -7.41 -10.76
N SER A 102 -24.58 -8.48 -11.27
CA SER A 102 -25.18 -9.35 -12.30
C SER A 102 -26.51 -9.96 -11.82
N SER A 103 -26.64 -10.27 -10.53
CA SER A 103 -27.88 -10.79 -9.94
C SER A 103 -28.97 -9.73 -9.76
N GLN A 104 -28.62 -8.44 -9.69
CA GLN A 104 -29.54 -7.34 -9.42
C GLN A 104 -30.14 -6.74 -10.70
N GLU A 105 -29.43 -6.78 -11.83
CA GLU A 105 -29.88 -6.22 -13.13
C GLU A 105 -31.19 -6.84 -13.66
N SER A 106 -31.61 -7.97 -13.09
CA SER A 106 -32.90 -8.62 -13.39
C SER A 106 -34.11 -8.01 -12.67
N SER A 107 -33.92 -7.04 -11.76
CA SER A 107 -34.98 -6.49 -10.89
C SER A 107 -35.12 -4.97 -11.03
N ASN A 108 -35.77 -4.50 -12.11
CA ASN A 108 -35.96 -3.07 -12.34
C ASN A 108 -37.24 -2.52 -11.67
N GLY A 109 -37.08 -1.46 -10.87
CA GLY A 109 -38.05 -0.34 -10.84
C GLY A 109 -38.74 0.01 -9.52
N THR A 110 -38.76 -0.86 -8.51
CA THR A 110 -39.51 -0.59 -7.28
C THR A 110 -38.58 -0.22 -6.11
N PRO A 111 -38.89 0.83 -5.32
CA PRO A 111 -38.17 1.12 -4.09
C PRO A 111 -38.13 -0.11 -3.18
N LYS A 112 -36.93 -0.47 -2.73
CA LYS A 112 -36.72 -1.64 -1.88
C LYS A 112 -37.13 -1.33 -0.44
N SER A 113 -37.91 -2.22 0.18
CA SER A 113 -38.22 -2.12 1.61
C SER A 113 -36.95 -2.28 2.45
N GLU A 114 -36.98 -1.85 3.72
CA GLU A 114 -35.85 -2.00 4.65
C GLU A 114 -35.42 -3.47 4.80
N GLU A 115 -36.39 -4.40 4.85
CA GLU A 115 -36.13 -5.84 4.89
C GLU A 115 -35.37 -6.33 3.64
N GLN A 116 -35.75 -5.83 2.45
CA GLN A 116 -35.08 -6.18 1.20
C GLN A 116 -33.65 -5.63 1.14
N GLN A 117 -33.40 -4.46 1.73
CA GLN A 117 -32.06 -3.88 1.83
C GLN A 117 -31.17 -4.71 2.77
N GLN A 118 -31.68 -5.10 3.94
CA GLN A 118 -30.95 -5.96 4.88
C GLN A 118 -30.61 -7.33 4.25
N GLN A 119 -31.57 -7.95 3.55
CA GLN A 119 -31.33 -9.21 2.85
C GLN A 119 -30.24 -9.07 1.77
N GLN A 120 -30.24 -7.98 1.01
CA GLN A 120 -29.19 -7.72 0.02
C GLN A 120 -27.82 -7.50 0.65
N GLN A 121 -27.75 -6.79 1.77
CA GLN A 121 -26.49 -6.60 2.49
C GLN A 121 -25.94 -7.93 3.01
N GLN A 122 -26.80 -8.81 3.52
CA GLN A 122 -26.42 -10.17 3.95
C GLN A 122 -25.95 -11.03 2.76
N GLN A 123 -26.63 -10.95 1.61
CA GLN A 123 -26.22 -11.64 0.39
C GLN A 123 -24.85 -11.17 -0.08
N LEU A 124 -24.61 -9.85 -0.11
CA LEU A 124 -23.31 -9.29 -0.49
C LEU A 124 -22.21 -9.71 0.49
N ALA A 125 -22.48 -9.69 1.80
CA ALA A 125 -21.54 -10.16 2.81
C ALA A 125 -21.18 -11.64 2.61
N ALA A 126 -22.16 -12.50 2.32
CA ALA A 126 -21.94 -13.92 2.02
C ALA A 126 -21.12 -14.13 0.74
N LEU A 127 -21.38 -13.34 -0.31
CA LEU A 127 -20.58 -13.35 -1.54
C LEU A 127 -19.14 -12.93 -1.26
N ARG A 128 -18.93 -11.86 -0.50
CA ARG A 128 -17.58 -11.39 -0.13
C ARG A 128 -16.83 -12.40 0.74
N ALA A 129 -17.52 -13.09 1.63
CA ALA A 129 -16.92 -14.17 2.41
C ALA A 129 -16.42 -15.32 1.52
N SER A 130 -17.22 -15.71 0.52
CA SER A 130 -16.94 -16.86 -0.36
C SER A 130 -16.06 -16.55 -1.57
N ASN A 131 -15.89 -15.29 -1.95
CA ASN A 131 -15.11 -14.88 -3.12
C ASN A 131 -13.88 -14.06 -2.71
N GLU A 132 -12.71 -14.53 -3.13
CA GLU A 132 -11.44 -13.85 -2.90
C GLU A 132 -11.36 -12.54 -3.70
N PRO A 133 -10.91 -11.42 -3.09
CA PRO A 133 -10.55 -10.23 -3.83
C PRO A 133 -9.30 -10.50 -4.68
N VAL A 134 -9.12 -9.73 -5.76
CA VAL A 134 -7.84 -9.74 -6.47
C VAL A 134 -6.86 -8.92 -5.64
N MET A 135 -5.72 -9.52 -5.30
CA MET A 135 -4.66 -8.90 -4.51
C MET A 135 -3.32 -9.03 -5.23
N THR A 136 -2.51 -7.97 -5.20
CA THR A 136 -1.16 -7.99 -5.79
C THR A 136 -0.21 -7.20 -4.92
N LEU A 137 0.84 -7.88 -4.44
CA LEU A 137 1.91 -7.29 -3.64
C LEU A 137 3.10 -6.93 -4.55
N ARG A 138 3.62 -5.71 -4.41
CA ARG A 138 4.78 -5.20 -5.18
C ARG A 138 5.71 -4.40 -4.29
N VAL A 139 7.00 -4.38 -4.59
CA VAL A 139 7.90 -3.39 -3.99
C VAL A 139 7.43 -1.99 -4.39
N ASN A 140 7.47 -1.05 -3.46
CA ASN A 140 7.09 0.33 -3.74
C ASN A 140 8.17 0.99 -4.61
N HIS A 141 7.83 1.33 -5.85
CA HIS A 141 8.75 2.02 -6.77
C HIS A 141 9.15 3.43 -6.30
N TYR A 142 8.31 4.07 -5.49
CA TYR A 142 8.56 5.39 -4.91
C TYR A 142 8.43 5.30 -3.39
N PRO A 143 9.40 4.64 -2.72
CA PRO A 143 9.30 4.33 -1.30
C PRO A 143 9.58 5.58 -0.44
N PHE A 144 9.10 5.54 0.80
CA PHE A 144 9.68 6.36 1.86
C PHE A 144 11.11 5.87 2.12
N PRO A 145 12.04 6.75 2.47
CA PRO A 145 13.37 6.33 2.86
C PRO A 145 13.25 5.53 4.17
N VAL A 146 13.66 4.27 4.16
CA VAL A 146 13.64 3.38 5.33
C VAL A 146 15.05 2.86 5.60
N GLU A 147 15.28 2.43 6.83
CA GLU A 147 16.52 1.75 7.20
C GLU A 147 16.74 0.51 6.31
N GLY A 148 17.99 0.19 5.98
CA GLY A 148 18.32 -0.88 5.02
C GLY A 148 17.75 -2.26 5.38
N SER A 149 17.57 -2.56 6.67
CA SER A 149 16.96 -3.82 7.11
C SER A 149 15.44 -3.91 6.87
N ILE A 150 14.83 -2.91 6.21
CA ILE A 150 13.39 -2.77 5.96
C ILE A 150 13.11 -2.67 4.46
N GLN A 151 12.18 -3.50 3.97
CA GLN A 151 11.64 -3.42 2.61
C GLN A 151 10.22 -2.83 2.65
N TYR A 152 9.94 -1.94 1.70
CA TYR A 152 8.65 -1.26 1.59
C TYR A 152 7.88 -1.78 0.39
N PHE A 153 6.73 -2.39 0.64
CA PHE A 153 5.78 -2.88 -0.34
C PHE A 153 4.50 -2.04 -0.39
N VAL A 154 3.80 -2.16 -1.51
CA VAL A 154 2.40 -1.78 -1.66
C VAL A 154 1.58 -3.03 -2.00
N LEU A 155 0.54 -3.28 -1.21
CA LEU A 155 -0.48 -4.27 -1.53
C LEU A 155 -1.65 -3.57 -2.20
N TRP A 156 -1.92 -3.90 -3.45
CA TRP A 156 -3.10 -3.45 -4.19
C TRP A 156 -4.22 -4.49 -4.06
N ALA A 157 -5.46 -4.05 -3.88
CA ALA A 157 -6.62 -4.93 -3.78
C ALA A 157 -7.87 -4.35 -4.48
N THR A 158 -8.73 -5.22 -5.01
CA THR A 158 -10.07 -4.83 -5.52
C THR A 158 -11.06 -4.52 -4.39
N ARG A 159 -10.71 -4.87 -3.15
CA ARG A 159 -11.53 -4.70 -1.95
C ARG A 159 -10.73 -3.98 -0.88
N ASP A 160 -11.41 -3.21 -0.03
CA ASP A 160 -10.78 -2.61 1.13
C ASP A 160 -10.35 -3.69 2.13
N MET A 161 -9.04 -3.99 2.17
CA MET A 161 -8.48 -4.97 3.09
C MET A 161 -8.19 -4.41 4.49
N SER A 162 -8.46 -3.12 4.72
CA SER A 162 -8.24 -2.49 6.04
C SER A 162 -9.42 -2.64 6.99
N VAL A 163 -10.58 -3.04 6.47
CA VAL A 163 -11.79 -3.26 7.28
C VAL A 163 -11.61 -4.48 8.18
N PRO A 164 -12.19 -4.48 9.40
CA PRO A 164 -12.03 -5.59 10.35
C PRO A 164 -12.38 -6.96 9.77
N GLU A 165 -13.40 -7.04 8.92
CA GLU A 165 -13.92 -8.27 8.33
C GLU A 165 -12.90 -8.94 7.39
N GLU A 166 -11.99 -8.18 6.80
CA GLU A 166 -10.97 -8.67 5.86
C GLU A 166 -9.61 -8.93 6.53
N ARG A 167 -9.47 -8.62 7.82
CA ARG A 167 -8.18 -8.68 8.53
C ARG A 167 -7.58 -10.08 8.55
N ASP A 168 -8.40 -11.11 8.77
CA ASP A 168 -7.92 -12.49 8.76
C ASP A 168 -7.47 -12.93 7.36
N ARG A 169 -8.17 -12.49 6.31
CA ARG A 169 -7.80 -12.76 4.92
C ARG A 169 -6.48 -12.09 4.57
N LEU A 170 -6.33 -10.82 4.96
CA LEU A 170 -5.09 -10.07 4.80
C LEU A 170 -3.91 -10.75 5.52
N ASN A 171 -4.09 -11.13 6.80
CA ASN A 171 -3.03 -11.80 7.56
C ASN A 171 -2.59 -13.10 6.90
N ARG A 172 -3.53 -13.97 6.51
CA ARG A 172 -3.21 -15.21 5.78
C ARG A 172 -2.52 -14.95 4.45
N PHE A 173 -2.90 -13.89 3.74
CA PHE A 173 -2.23 -13.49 2.51
C PHE A 173 -0.78 -13.11 2.79
N LEU A 174 -0.52 -12.19 3.73
CA LEU A 174 0.84 -11.72 4.05
C LEU A 174 1.73 -12.81 4.64
N GLU A 175 1.19 -13.70 5.48
CA GLU A 175 1.93 -14.87 5.98
C GLU A 175 2.40 -15.76 4.84
N ARG A 176 1.52 -16.07 3.88
CA ARG A 176 1.89 -16.84 2.68
C ARG A 176 2.94 -16.12 1.83
N GLN A 177 2.85 -14.80 1.71
CA GLN A 177 3.82 -14.01 0.93
C GLN A 177 5.19 -13.98 1.60
N PHE A 178 5.26 -13.71 2.91
CA PHE A 178 6.51 -13.39 3.59
C PHE A 178 7.20 -14.58 4.27
N VAL A 179 6.42 -15.52 4.79
CA VAL A 179 6.94 -16.71 5.48
C VAL A 179 7.02 -17.90 4.52
N GLY A 180 6.13 -17.95 3.53
CA GLY A 180 5.93 -19.12 2.69
C GLY A 180 5.18 -20.23 3.42
N THR A 181 4.50 -21.11 2.70
CA THR A 181 4.08 -22.39 3.26
C THR A 181 5.15 -23.43 2.95
N ALA A 182 5.33 -24.41 3.86
CA ALA A 182 6.23 -25.54 3.65
C ALA A 182 5.95 -26.30 2.34
N GLU A 183 4.79 -26.14 1.72
CA GLU A 183 4.40 -26.78 0.45
C GLU A 183 4.87 -25.99 -0.79
N THR A 184 5.33 -24.75 -0.63
CA THR A 184 5.87 -23.91 -1.70
C THR A 184 7.41 -23.94 -1.70
N HIS A 185 8.00 -25.13 -1.87
CA HIS A 185 9.44 -25.33 -2.05
C HIS A 185 9.96 -24.80 -3.41
N GLY A 186 9.79 -23.51 -3.74
CA GLY A 186 10.42 -23.05 -4.98
C GLY A 186 10.35 -21.59 -5.41
N ARG A 187 9.50 -20.72 -4.84
CA ARG A 187 9.56 -19.30 -5.23
C ARG A 187 8.91 -18.39 -4.20
N PRO A 188 9.57 -17.31 -3.75
CA PRO A 188 8.86 -16.21 -3.14
C PRO A 188 7.80 -15.70 -4.15
N ALA A 189 6.61 -15.36 -3.66
CA ALA A 189 5.48 -14.96 -4.51
C ALA A 189 5.74 -13.65 -5.31
N SER A 190 6.78 -12.90 -4.95
CA SER A 190 7.44 -11.95 -5.84
C SER A 190 8.93 -12.29 -5.95
N GLU A 191 9.48 -12.29 -7.17
CA GLU A 191 10.93 -12.41 -7.41
C GLU A 191 11.74 -11.29 -6.71
N GLU A 192 11.05 -10.22 -6.30
CA GLU A 192 11.60 -9.02 -5.67
C GLU A 192 11.76 -9.13 -4.14
N MET A 193 11.26 -10.21 -3.50
CA MET A 193 11.33 -10.35 -2.06
C MET A 193 12.69 -10.90 -1.60
N LEU A 194 13.35 -10.15 -0.72
CA LEU A 194 14.62 -10.55 -0.13
C LEU A 194 14.46 -11.69 0.90
N ALA A 195 15.51 -12.48 1.08
CA ALA A 195 15.56 -13.54 2.08
C ALA A 195 15.48 -12.94 3.50
N ALA A 196 15.14 -13.76 4.50
CA ALA A 196 15.28 -13.33 5.89
C ALA A 196 16.76 -13.29 6.26
N ALA A 197 17.18 -12.29 7.06
CA ALA A 197 18.53 -12.25 7.60
C ALA A 197 18.81 -13.52 8.44
N PRO A 198 20.05 -14.04 8.45
CA PRO A 198 20.39 -15.27 9.17
C PRO A 198 19.95 -15.25 10.63
N GLY A 199 19.14 -16.23 11.03
CA GLY A 199 18.64 -16.37 12.41
C GLY A 199 17.55 -15.37 12.82
N LYS A 200 17.00 -14.60 11.88
CA LYS A 200 15.90 -13.67 12.13
C LYS A 200 14.57 -14.17 11.54
N LYS A 201 13.47 -13.73 12.15
CA LYS A 201 12.12 -13.94 11.64
C LYS A 201 11.63 -12.63 11.04
N LYS A 202 11.10 -12.67 9.81
CA LYS A 202 10.47 -11.51 9.19
C LYS A 202 9.30 -11.04 10.05
N GLU A 203 9.24 -9.73 10.24
CA GLU A 203 8.11 -9.05 10.87
C GLU A 203 7.56 -8.00 9.91
N TRP A 204 6.25 -7.80 9.93
CA TRP A 204 5.59 -6.82 9.06
C TRP A 204 4.60 -5.95 9.81
N MET A 205 4.45 -4.72 9.34
CA MET A 205 3.39 -3.80 9.73
C MET A 205 2.80 -3.15 8.49
N TRP A 206 1.56 -2.69 8.58
CA TRP A 206 0.90 -2.03 7.47
C TRP A 206 0.03 -0.87 7.92
N PHE A 207 -0.24 0.05 7.00
CA PHE A 207 -1.23 1.11 7.17
C PHE A 207 -1.89 1.46 5.84
N VAL A 208 -3.02 2.16 5.91
CA VAL A 208 -3.66 2.81 4.77
C VAL A 208 -3.47 4.32 4.91
N ASN A 209 -3.07 4.98 3.83
CA ASN A 209 -3.01 6.43 3.84
C ASN A 209 -4.41 7.02 4.10
N PRO A 210 -4.53 7.98 5.04
CA PRO A 210 -5.70 8.83 5.18
C PRO A 210 -6.10 9.46 3.85
N ILE A 211 -7.37 9.83 3.70
CA ILE A 211 -7.91 10.31 2.43
C ILE A 211 -7.12 11.51 1.90
N GLU A 212 -6.72 12.41 2.80
CA GLU A 212 -5.95 13.61 2.52
C GLU A 212 -4.49 13.34 2.08
N LEU A 213 -3.94 12.16 2.38
CA LEU A 213 -2.59 11.75 1.98
C LEU A 213 -2.60 10.77 0.80
N ARG A 214 -3.78 10.33 0.34
CA ARG A 214 -3.90 9.27 -0.66
C ARG A 214 -3.82 9.83 -2.07
N SER A 215 -2.72 9.56 -2.76
CA SER A 215 -2.57 9.97 -4.17
C SER A 215 -3.39 9.13 -5.16
N VAL A 216 -3.76 7.89 -4.82
CA VAL A 216 -4.52 6.98 -5.70
C VAL A 216 -5.82 6.56 -5.01
N ALA A 217 -6.88 7.35 -5.17
CA ALA A 217 -8.13 7.10 -4.45
C ALA A 217 -8.99 5.96 -5.02
N THR A 218 -8.79 5.59 -6.29
CA THR A 218 -9.70 4.73 -7.07
C THR A 218 -9.39 3.23 -6.98
N VAL A 219 -8.31 2.84 -6.31
CA VAL A 219 -7.98 1.43 -6.04
C VAL A 219 -7.48 1.29 -4.61
N HIS A 220 -7.95 0.25 -3.92
CA HIS A 220 -7.57 0.03 -2.53
C HIS A 220 -6.10 -0.40 -2.47
N HIS A 221 -5.35 0.21 -1.55
CA HIS A 221 -3.97 -0.16 -1.34
C HIS A 221 -3.51 0.07 0.09
N LEU A 222 -2.59 -0.78 0.53
CA LEU A 222 -1.98 -0.77 1.85
C LEU A 222 -0.48 -0.61 1.67
N HIS A 223 0.12 0.21 2.53
CA HIS A 223 1.56 0.34 2.65
C HIS A 223 2.06 -0.67 3.66
N ILE A 224 3.01 -1.51 3.27
CA ILE A 224 3.49 -2.63 4.08
C ILE A 224 5.01 -2.53 4.23
N PHE A 225 5.48 -2.53 5.47
CA PHE A 225 6.91 -2.56 5.80
C PHE A 225 7.24 -3.94 6.34
N VAL A 226 8.33 -4.53 5.85
CA VAL A 226 8.84 -5.82 6.29
C VAL A 226 10.27 -5.62 6.76
N ARG A 227 10.61 -6.04 7.99
CA ARG A 227 11.97 -5.94 8.51
C ARG A 227 12.67 -7.29 8.64
N ASP A 228 13.96 -7.21 8.99
CA ASP A 228 14.86 -8.35 9.20
C ASP A 228 15.08 -9.17 7.92
N ILE A 229 15.23 -8.45 6.81
CA ILE A 229 15.61 -8.99 5.50
C ILE A 229 17.15 -9.01 5.35
N ASP A 230 17.64 -9.95 4.54
CA ASP A 230 19.04 -10.02 4.12
C ASP A 230 19.19 -9.18 2.85
N LEU A 231 19.96 -8.09 2.93
CA LEU A 231 20.28 -7.21 1.78
C LEU A 231 21.54 -7.68 1.04
#